data_AF-A0A920SI78-F1
#
_entry.id   AF-A0A920SI78-F1
#
_cell.length_a   1.000
_cell.length_b   1.000
_cell.length_c   1.000
_cell.angle_alpha   90.00
_cell.angle_beta   90.00
_cell.angle_gamma   90.00
#
_symmetry.space_group_name_H-M   'P 1'
#
loop_
_entity.id
_entity.type
_entity.pdbx_description
1 polymer ?
#
loop_
_entity_poly.entity_id
_entity_poly.type
_entity_poly.pdbx_seq_one_letter_code
_entity_poly.pdbx_strand_id
1 'polypeptide(L)'
;MTTSPCLDEPIHAYAPDGVHAGPPEEWGPWVTYPQGSHTREVIAAGLAAIGAPFIVVAESNQPEVLREMVRFGMGWAVLSEAQAESGAEPLVRVRRRPVGTRRLVVARRADMVADAAVDALAGALVAG
;
A
#
# COMPACT_ATOMS: atom_id res chain seq x y z
N MET A 1 -15.82 19.00 0.06
CA MET A 1 -14.40 18.64 0.28
C MET A 1 -13.68 18.86 -1.04
N THR A 2 -12.50 19.47 -1.01
CA THR A 2 -11.62 19.64 -2.16
C THR A 2 -10.39 18.75 -1.98
N THR A 3 -9.86 18.21 -3.06
CA THR A 3 -8.67 17.34 -3.04
C THR A 3 -7.69 17.81 -4.10
N SER A 4 -6.42 17.95 -3.72
CA SER A 4 -5.32 18.21 -4.65
C SER A 4 -4.40 16.98 -4.71
N PRO A 5 -3.92 16.56 -5.89
CA PRO A 5 -2.94 15.48 -5.99
C PRO A 5 -1.69 15.78 -5.16
N CYS A 6 -1.15 14.76 -4.48
CA CYS A 6 0.07 14.88 -3.68
C CYS A 6 1.13 13.88 -4.16
N LEU A 7 0.84 12.58 -4.07
CA LEU A 7 1.79 11.54 -4.44
C LEU A 7 1.08 10.36 -5.09
N ASP A 8 1.58 9.92 -6.24
CA ASP A 8 1.20 8.64 -6.83
C ASP A 8 2.17 7.57 -6.30
N GLU A 9 1.75 6.88 -5.23
CA GLU A 9 2.60 5.99 -4.46
C GLU A 9 2.55 4.56 -5.02
N PRO A 10 3.69 3.99 -5.47
CA PRO A 10 3.72 2.61 -5.94
C PRO A 10 3.54 1.63 -4.77
N ILE A 11 2.81 0.55 -5.03
CA ILE A 11 2.62 -0.56 -4.09
C ILE A 11 3.12 -1.87 -4.71
N HIS A 12 3.85 -2.66 -3.92
CA HIS A 12 4.54 -3.87 -4.36
C HIS A 12 4.07 -5.09 -3.55
N ALA A 13 4.17 -6.26 -4.15
CA ALA A 13 3.95 -7.52 -3.45
C ALA A 13 5.23 -7.95 -2.70
N TYR A 14 5.03 -8.47 -1.49
CA TYR A 14 6.06 -8.97 -0.59
C TYR A 14 5.65 -10.37 -0.12
N ALA A 15 6.56 -11.33 -0.31
CA ALA A 15 6.38 -12.71 0.12
C ALA A 15 7.07 -12.92 1.48
N PRO A 16 6.67 -13.95 2.25
CA PRO A 16 7.43 -14.38 3.41
C PRO A 16 8.89 -14.71 3.10
N ASP A 17 9.75 -14.61 4.12
CA ASP A 17 11.16 -14.96 3.99
C ASP A 17 11.34 -16.41 3.56
N GLY A 18 12.30 -16.64 2.65
CA GLY A 18 12.58 -17.96 2.10
C GLY A 18 11.60 -18.45 1.02
N VAL A 19 10.52 -17.70 0.73
CA VAL A 19 9.60 -18.02 -0.38
C VAL A 19 10.18 -17.48 -1.69
N HIS A 20 10.41 -18.38 -2.65
CA HIS A 20 10.75 -17.96 -4.02
C HIS A 20 9.47 -17.58 -4.76
N ALA A 21 9.40 -16.34 -5.24
CA ALA A 21 8.23 -15.87 -5.98
C ALA A 21 8.23 -16.46 -7.40
N GLY A 22 7.36 -17.44 -7.62
CA GLY A 22 7.03 -17.99 -8.93
C GLY A 22 6.16 -17.04 -9.78
N PRO A 23 5.48 -17.55 -10.82
CA PRO A 23 4.54 -16.76 -11.60
C PRO A 23 3.41 -16.19 -10.73
N PRO A 24 2.78 -15.06 -11.12
CA PRO A 24 1.73 -14.40 -10.32
C PRO A 24 0.56 -15.29 -9.88
N GLU A 25 0.21 -16.28 -10.67
CA GLU A 25 -0.84 -17.26 -10.38
C GLU A 25 -0.60 -18.10 -9.12
N GLU A 26 0.65 -18.20 -8.66
CA GLU A 26 1.05 -18.90 -7.44
C GLU A 26 1.19 -17.98 -6.22
N TRP A 27 0.97 -16.67 -6.37
CA TRP A 27 1.15 -15.72 -5.28
C TRP A 27 0.05 -15.79 -4.24
N GLY A 28 0.41 -15.54 -2.98
CA GLY A 28 -0.49 -15.58 -1.84
C GLY A 28 -0.31 -16.83 -0.98
N PRO A 29 -1.24 -17.10 -0.04
CA PRO A 29 -2.43 -16.30 0.27
C PRO A 29 -2.08 -14.94 0.89
N TRP A 30 -3.04 -14.02 0.97
CA TRP A 30 -2.81 -12.62 1.31
C TRP A 30 -3.24 -12.24 2.73
N VAL A 31 -2.38 -11.50 3.42
CA VAL A 31 -2.77 -10.61 4.51
C VAL A 31 -2.97 -9.20 3.94
N THR A 32 -4.08 -8.54 4.29
CA THR A 32 -4.44 -7.28 3.61
C THR A 32 -5.26 -6.33 4.48
N TYR A 33 -5.64 -5.18 3.93
CA TYR A 33 -6.50 -4.23 4.63
C TYR A 33 -7.95 -4.74 4.73
N PRO A 34 -8.73 -4.29 5.74
CA PRO A 34 -10.11 -4.74 5.92
C PRO A 34 -11.01 -4.44 4.72
N GLN A 35 -12.11 -5.17 4.61
CA GLN A 35 -13.09 -4.95 3.56
C GLN A 35 -13.64 -3.51 3.60
N GLY A 36 -13.88 -2.91 2.42
CA GLY A 36 -14.30 -1.51 2.31
C GLY A 36 -13.15 -0.50 2.39
N SER A 37 -11.91 -0.93 2.63
CA SER A 37 -10.72 -0.08 2.48
C SER A 37 -10.45 0.19 1.00
N HIS A 38 -10.35 1.46 0.63
CA HIS A 38 -9.93 1.86 -0.72
C HIS A 38 -8.57 1.25 -1.10
N THR A 39 -7.63 1.15 -0.14
CA THR A 39 -6.32 0.52 -0.40
C THR A 39 -6.49 -0.96 -0.78
N ARG A 40 -7.41 -1.69 -0.15
CA ARG A 40 -7.69 -3.10 -0.51
C ARG A 40 -8.23 -3.20 -1.93
N GLU A 41 -9.12 -2.30 -2.34
CA GLU A 41 -9.68 -2.29 -3.69
C GLU A 41 -8.59 -2.06 -4.75
N VAL A 42 -7.68 -1.11 -4.51
CA VAL A 42 -6.53 -0.85 -5.38
C VAL A 42 -5.62 -2.09 -5.46
N ILE A 43 -5.36 -2.75 -4.34
CA ILE A 43 -4.57 -4.00 -4.29
C ILE A 43 -5.25 -5.10 -5.09
N ALA A 44 -6.53 -5.36 -4.84
CA ALA A 44 -7.29 -6.42 -5.51
C ALA A 44 -7.33 -6.22 -7.02
N ALA A 45 -7.57 -4.98 -7.47
CA ALA A 45 -7.54 -4.64 -8.89
C ALA A 45 -6.15 -4.84 -9.51
N GLY A 46 -5.09 -4.40 -8.83
CA GLY A 46 -3.72 -4.56 -9.30
C GLY A 46 -3.27 -6.02 -9.39
N LEU A 47 -3.64 -6.85 -8.40
CA LEU A 47 -3.35 -8.28 -8.40
C LEU A 47 -4.13 -9.01 -9.50
N ALA A 48 -5.41 -8.69 -9.67
CA ALA A 48 -6.23 -9.27 -10.74
C ALA A 48 -5.66 -8.94 -12.13
N ALA A 49 -5.19 -7.70 -12.34
CA ALA A 49 -4.60 -7.25 -13.60
C ALA A 49 -3.31 -8.01 -13.99
N ILE A 50 -2.65 -8.66 -13.03
CA ILE A 50 -1.44 -9.45 -13.25
C ILE A 50 -1.66 -10.96 -13.13
N GLY A 51 -2.91 -11.39 -12.96
CA GLY A 51 -3.28 -12.81 -12.86
C GLY A 51 -3.03 -13.46 -11.49
N ALA A 52 -2.79 -12.66 -10.44
CA ALA A 52 -2.60 -13.19 -9.10
C ALA A 52 -3.94 -13.43 -8.38
N PRO A 53 -4.17 -14.60 -7.76
CA PRO A 53 -5.40 -14.87 -7.02
C PRO A 53 -5.42 -14.05 -5.73
N PHE A 54 -6.57 -13.49 -5.35
CA PHE A 54 -6.70 -12.67 -4.13
C PHE A 54 -7.44 -13.43 -3.01
N ILE A 55 -6.86 -14.52 -2.53
CA ILE A 55 -7.37 -15.30 -1.38
C ILE A 55 -6.83 -14.70 -0.09
N VAL A 56 -7.70 -14.13 0.73
CA VAL A 56 -7.33 -13.42 1.97
C VAL A 56 -7.42 -14.36 3.17
N VAL A 57 -6.36 -14.39 4.00
CA VAL A 57 -6.27 -15.24 5.20
C VAL A 57 -6.25 -14.46 6.51
N ALA A 58 -5.85 -13.18 6.47
CA ALA A 58 -5.94 -12.28 7.61
C ALA A 58 -6.07 -10.82 7.17
N GLU A 59 -6.58 -9.99 8.07
CA GLU A 59 -6.80 -8.57 7.81
C GLU A 59 -6.26 -7.71 8.96
N SER A 60 -5.70 -6.54 8.61
CA SER A 60 -5.30 -5.52 9.59
C SER A 60 -5.37 -4.14 8.97
N ASN A 61 -5.80 -3.16 9.76
CA ASN A 61 -5.77 -1.73 9.38
C ASN A 61 -4.38 -1.09 9.55
N GLN A 62 -3.45 -1.80 10.20
CA GLN A 62 -2.11 -1.33 10.52
C GLN A 62 -1.07 -1.93 9.55
N PRO A 63 -0.43 -1.12 8.68
CA PRO A 63 0.55 -1.62 7.70
C PRO A 63 1.75 -2.31 8.37
N GLU A 64 2.18 -1.83 9.53
CA GLU A 64 3.25 -2.43 10.33
C GLU A 64 2.87 -3.86 10.78
N VAL A 65 1.62 -4.10 11.15
CA VAL A 65 1.14 -5.45 11.51
C VAL A 65 1.11 -6.34 10.27
N LEU A 66 0.65 -5.84 9.12
CA LEU A 66 0.70 -6.59 7.86
C LEU A 66 2.14 -6.96 7.48
N ARG A 67 3.09 -6.03 7.65
CA ARG A 67 4.51 -6.29 7.42
C ARG A 67 5.02 -7.41 8.33
N GLU A 68 4.75 -7.34 9.63
CA GLU A 68 5.18 -8.40 10.56
C GLU A 68 4.51 -9.74 10.26
N MET A 69 3.23 -9.76 9.84
CA MET A 69 2.55 -10.98 9.41
C MET A 69 3.24 -11.67 8.22
N VAL A 70 3.78 -10.88 7.27
CA VAL A 70 4.60 -11.43 6.17
C VAL A 70 5.88 -12.05 6.72
N ARG A 71 6.58 -11.35 7.62
CA ARG A 71 7.82 -11.82 8.25
C ARG A 71 7.63 -13.11 9.05
N PHE A 72 6.49 -13.24 9.73
CA PHE A 72 6.13 -14.45 10.45
C PHE A 72 5.54 -15.56 9.55
N GLY A 73 5.46 -15.35 8.23
CA GLY A 73 5.01 -16.36 7.28
C GLY A 73 3.50 -16.62 7.26
N MET A 74 2.69 -15.69 7.77
CA MET A 74 1.23 -15.84 7.79
C MET A 74 0.60 -15.66 6.40
N GLY A 75 1.25 -14.91 5.52
CA GLY A 75 0.80 -14.67 4.16
C GLY A 75 1.60 -13.56 3.48
N TRP A 76 1.27 -13.30 2.23
CA TRP A 76 1.86 -12.23 1.41
C TRP A 76 1.14 -10.91 1.68
N ALA A 77 1.81 -9.79 1.46
CA ALA A 77 1.16 -8.48 1.52
C ALA A 77 1.48 -7.64 0.29
N VAL A 78 0.58 -6.71 -0.03
CA VAL A 78 0.87 -5.60 -0.92
C VAL A 78 0.96 -4.32 -0.09
N LEU A 79 2.14 -3.69 -0.09
CA LEU A 79 2.47 -2.53 0.74
C LEU A 79 3.20 -1.48 -0.10
N SER A 80 3.27 -0.24 0.39
CA SER A 80 4.16 0.75 -0.22
C SER A 80 5.60 0.55 0.24
N GLU A 81 6.54 1.09 -0.53
CA GLU A 81 7.97 1.00 -0.22
C GLU A 81 8.28 1.58 1.17
N ALA A 82 7.69 2.73 1.50
CA ALA A 82 7.86 3.37 2.80
C ALA A 82 7.41 2.48 3.97
N GLN A 83 6.38 1.66 3.77
CA GLN A 83 5.84 0.76 4.79
C GLN A 83 6.66 -0.53 4.93
N ALA A 84 7.15 -1.08 3.82
CA ALA A 84 7.73 -2.42 3.78
C ALA A 84 9.27 -2.45 3.79
N GLU A 85 9.92 -1.45 3.20
CA GLU A 85 11.36 -1.44 2.92
C GLU A 85 12.15 -0.54 3.89
N SER A 86 11.48 -0.02 4.93
CA SER A 86 12.09 0.79 5.98
C SER A 86 12.27 0.02 7.29
N GLY A 87 13.24 0.44 8.10
CA GLY A 87 13.53 -0.13 9.42
C GLY A 87 14.70 -1.12 9.45
N ALA A 88 14.87 -1.80 10.58
CA ALA A 88 16.02 -2.69 10.82
C ALA A 88 16.01 -3.96 9.95
N GLU A 89 14.82 -4.44 9.56
CA GLU A 89 14.62 -5.69 8.85
C GLU A 89 13.57 -5.48 7.74
N PRO A 90 13.98 -4.87 6.61
CA PRO A 90 13.09 -4.56 5.51
C PRO A 90 12.65 -5.81 4.75
N LEU A 91 11.43 -5.80 4.24
CA LEU A 91 10.95 -6.83 3.31
C LEU A 91 11.56 -6.62 1.92
N VAL A 92 11.73 -7.72 1.18
CA VAL A 92 12.18 -7.68 -0.21
C VAL A 92 10.98 -7.84 -1.14
N ARG A 93 10.76 -6.87 -2.03
CA ARG A 93 9.71 -6.94 -3.03
C ARG A 93 9.96 -8.09 -4.00
N VAL A 94 8.89 -8.81 -4.37
CA VAL A 94 9.01 -9.98 -5.27
C VAL A 94 9.36 -9.60 -6.71
N ARG A 95 9.11 -8.34 -7.10
CA ARG A 95 9.50 -7.78 -8.40
C ARG A 95 9.62 -6.27 -8.36
N ARG A 96 10.36 -5.72 -9.31
CA ARG A 96 10.51 -4.27 -9.53
C ARG A 96 9.21 -3.57 -9.93
N ARG A 97 8.41 -4.18 -10.82
CA ARG A 97 7.19 -3.55 -11.31
C ARG A 97 6.11 -3.54 -10.21
N PRO A 98 5.49 -2.39 -9.88
CA PRO A 98 4.45 -2.35 -8.85
C PRO A 98 3.25 -3.21 -9.24
N VAL A 99 2.48 -3.63 -8.24
CA VAL A 99 1.16 -4.26 -8.41
C VAL A 99 0.13 -3.20 -8.82
N GLY A 100 0.26 -1.99 -8.28
CA GLY A 100 -0.58 -0.85 -8.61
C GLY A 100 0.01 0.44 -8.08
N THR A 101 -0.76 1.52 -8.20
CA THR A 101 -0.40 2.84 -7.68
C THR A 101 -1.55 3.38 -6.85
N ARG A 102 -1.26 3.77 -5.61
CA ARG A 102 -2.19 4.43 -4.70
C ARG A 102 -2.02 5.94 -4.82
N ARG A 103 -3.08 6.65 -5.20
CA ARG A 103 -3.05 8.12 -5.24
C ARG A 103 -3.32 8.71 -3.84
N LEU A 104 -2.33 9.42 -3.32
CA LEU A 104 -2.44 10.24 -2.12
C LEU A 104 -2.80 11.67 -2.50
N VAL A 105 -3.66 12.28 -1.70
CA VAL A 105 -4.18 13.63 -1.93
C VAL A 105 -4.07 14.48 -0.66
N VAL A 106 -3.88 15.77 -0.84
CA VAL A 106 -4.16 16.75 0.20
C VAL A 106 -5.66 17.04 0.16
N ALA A 107 -6.35 16.62 1.23
CA ALA A 107 -7.79 16.78 1.39
C ALA A 107 -8.12 17.99 2.27
N ARG A 108 -9.03 18.86 1.82
CA ARG A 108 -9.49 20.01 2.59
C ARG A 108 -11.01 20.10 2.61
N ARG A 109 -11.54 20.52 3.75
CA ARG A 109 -12.94 20.91 3.87
C ARG A 109 -13.17 22.21 3.11
N ALA A 110 -14.26 22.27 2.34
CA ALA A 110 -14.53 23.41 1.45
C ALA A 110 -14.94 24.68 2.22
N ASP A 111 -15.37 24.51 3.47
CA ASP A 111 -15.89 25.54 4.37
C ASP A 111 -14.88 25.99 5.43
N MET A 112 -13.61 25.59 5.30
CA MET A 112 -12.56 26.00 6.24
C MET A 112 -12.13 27.45 6.01
N VAL A 113 -12.00 28.20 7.10
CA VAL A 113 -11.40 29.54 7.10
C VAL A 113 -9.94 29.44 6.67
N ALA A 114 -9.49 30.40 5.86
CA ALA A 114 -8.10 30.45 5.39
C ALA A 114 -7.13 30.61 6.56
N ASP A 115 -6.06 29.81 6.55
CA ASP A 115 -4.99 29.83 7.53
C ASP A 115 -3.65 29.70 6.78
N ALA A 116 -2.79 30.70 6.95
CA ALA A 116 -1.54 30.80 6.21
C ALA A 116 -0.57 29.64 6.49
N ALA A 117 -0.56 29.11 7.73
CA ALA A 117 0.30 27.98 8.07
C ALA A 117 -0.22 26.68 7.44
N VAL A 118 -1.53 26.48 7.41
CA VAL A 118 -2.16 25.34 6.73
C VAL A 118 -1.96 25.41 5.22
N ASP A 119 -2.06 26.61 4.64
CA ASP A 119 -1.81 26.83 3.21
C ASP A 119 -0.34 26.59 2.84
N ALA A 120 0.60 27.05 3.67
CA ALA A 120 2.02 26.78 3.49
C ALA A 120 2.34 25.28 3.58
N LEU A 121 1.76 24.56 4.55
CA LEU A 121 1.94 23.12 4.69
C LEU A 121 1.36 22.36 3.49
N ALA A 122 0.14 22.71 3.07
CA ALA A 122 -0.48 22.11 1.89
C ALA A 122 0.35 22.36 0.61
N GLY A 123 0.91 23.57 0.47
CA GLY A 123 1.82 23.91 -0.61
C GLY A 123 3.10 23.05 -0.60
N ALA A 124 3.73 22.89 0.58
CA ALA A 124 4.91 22.07 0.73
C ALA A 124 4.66 20.59 0.39
N LEU A 125 3.51 20.04 0.84
CA LEU A 125 3.14 18.65 0.55
C LEU A 125 2.82 18.38 -0.92
N VAL A 126 2.32 19.38 -1.67
CA VAL A 126 2.01 19.22 -3.10
C VAL A 126 3.24 19.50 -3.99
N ALA A 127 4.20 20.29 -3.51
CA ALA A 127 5.40 20.64 -4.27
C ALA A 127 6.42 19.50 -4.38
N GLY A 128 6.45 18.58 -3.41
CA GLY A 128 7.40 17.46 -3.36
C GLY A 128 8.73 17.84 -2.73
#